data_AF-A0A2A2ZC97-F1
#
_entry.id   AF-A0A2A2ZC97-F1
#
_cell.length_a   1.000
_cell.length_b   1.000
_cell.length_c   1.000
_cell.angle_alpha   90.00
_cell.angle_beta   90.00
_cell.angle_gamma   90.00
#
_symmetry.space_group_name_H-M   'P 1'
#
loop_
_entity.id
_entity.type
_entity.pdbx_description
1 polymer ?
#
loop_
_entity_poly.entity_id
_entity_poly.type
_entity_poly.pdbx_seq_one_letter_code
_entity_poly.pdbx_strand_id
1 'polypeptide(L)' 'MHVTLVEPAASAAALMKVVDAEKPPLRVFFGSSPLETAKADYESRLRTWEEWRTVAELAQG' A
#
# COMPACT_ATOMS: atom_id res chain seq x y z
N MET A 1 -14.52 29.11 0.39
CA MET A 1 -14.00 27.74 0.62
C MET A 1 -14.04 27.01 -0.72
N HIS A 2 -12.90 26.90 -1.40
CA HIS A 2 -12.82 26.19 -2.68
C HIS A 2 -12.59 24.71 -2.35
N VAL A 3 -13.66 23.92 -2.36
CA VAL A 3 -13.54 22.46 -2.40
C VAL A 3 -13.01 22.13 -3.77
N THR A 4 -11.78 21.63 -3.84
CA THR A 4 -11.28 20.98 -5.05
C THR A 4 -12.05 19.68 -5.20
N LEU A 5 -13.17 19.75 -5.93
CA LEU A 5 -13.95 18.56 -6.27
C LEU A 5 -13.03 17.64 -7.08
N VAL A 6 -12.94 16.38 -6.63
CA VAL A 6 -12.21 15.34 -7.35
C VAL A 6 -12.77 15.27 -8.76
N GLU A 7 -11.92 15.41 -9.78
CA GLU A 7 -12.32 15.26 -11.17
C GLU A 7 -12.67 13.78 -11.43
N PRO A 8 -13.95 13.43 -11.69
CA PRO A 8 -14.33 12.04 -11.89
C PRO A 8 -13.60 11.39 -13.07
N ALA A 9 -13.29 12.17 -14.12
CA ALA A 9 -12.56 11.69 -15.29
C ALA A 9 -11.14 11.22 -14.94
N ALA A 10 -10.48 11.85 -13.97
CA ALA A 10 -9.13 11.45 -13.53
C ALA A 10 -9.16 10.09 -12.83
N SER A 11 -10.18 9.85 -12.00
CA SER A 11 -10.36 8.56 -11.32
C SER A 11 -10.69 7.44 -12.31
N ALA A 12 -11.57 7.71 -13.28
CA ALA A 12 -11.90 6.77 -14.34
C ALA A 12 -10.66 6.41 -15.18
N ALA A 13 -9.86 7.40 -15.59
CA ALA A 13 -8.64 7.17 -16.37
C ALA A 13 -7.62 6.30 -15.61
N ALA A 14 -7.47 6.51 -14.29
CA ALA A 14 -6.57 5.71 -13.47
C ALA A 14 -7.05 4.25 -13.36
N LEU A 15 -8.36 4.04 -13.21
CA LEU A 15 -8.95 2.70 -13.16
C LEU A 15 -8.81 1.96 -14.49
N MET A 16 -9.11 2.63 -15.62
CA MET A 16 -9.01 2.01 -16.94
C MET A 16 -7.59 1.53 -17.27
N LYS A 17 -6.56 2.27 -16.83
CA LYS A 17 -5.16 1.81 -16.96
C LYS A 17 -4.89 0.47 -16.26
N VAL A 18 -5.55 0.21 -15.13
CA VAL A 18 -5.41 -1.06 -14.42
C VAL A 18 -6.16 -2.17 -15.15
N VAL A 19 -7.36 -1.87 -15.65
CA VAL A 19 -8.20 -2.81 -16.42
C VAL A 19 -7.52 -3.23 -17.73
N ASP A 20 -6.90 -2.28 -18.43
CA ASP A 20 -6.27 -2.50 -19.74
C ASP A 20 -4.86 -3.13 -19.64
N ALA A 21 -4.32 -3.32 -18.44
CA ALA A 21 -2.99 -3.89 -18.26
C ALA A 21 -2.98 -5.39 -18.63
N GLU A 22 -2.00 -5.82 -19.44
CA GLU A 22 -1.83 -7.24 -19.81
C GLU A 22 -1.70 -8.15 -18.57
N LYS A 23 -1.09 -7.64 -17.51
CA LYS A 23 -0.93 -8.31 -16.22
C LYS A 23 -1.33 -7.34 -15.10
N PRO A 24 -2.63 -7.23 -14.77
CA PRO A 24 -3.09 -6.28 -13.79
C PRO A 24 -2.60 -6.67 -12.39
N PRO A 25 -2.21 -5.71 -11.53
CA PRO A 25 -1.84 -6.00 -10.16
C PRO A 25 -3.06 -6.45 -9.34
N LEU A 26 -2.85 -7.36 -8.39
CA LEU A 26 -3.91 -7.80 -7.47
C LEU A 26 -4.35 -6.70 -6.49
N ARG A 27 -3.48 -5.70 -6.27
CA ARG A 27 -3.71 -4.56 -5.38
C ARG A 27 -3.10 -3.30 -6.00
N VAL A 28 -3.87 -2.22 -6.01
CA VAL A 28 -3.44 -0.91 -6.48
C VAL A 28 -3.92 0.15 -5.51
N PHE A 29 -3.07 1.15 -5.27
CA PHE A 29 -3.43 2.34 -4.51
C PHE A 29 -3.70 3.49 -5.47
N PHE A 30 -4.79 4.22 -5.25
CA PHE A 30 -5.12 5.43 -5.99
C PHE A 30 -4.86 6.65 -5.11
N GLY A 31 -4.17 7.65 -5.67
CA GLY A 31 -3.68 8.80 -4.91
C GLY A 31 -2.32 8.55 -4.24
N SER A 32 -1.72 9.63 -3.71
CA SER A 32 -0.34 9.61 -3.18
C SER A 32 -0.23 9.14 -1.74
N SER A 33 -1.27 9.32 -0.93
CA SER A 33 -1.22 9.02 0.52
C SER A 33 -1.30 7.52 0.87
N PRO A 34 -2.15 6.68 0.24
CA PRO A 34 -2.37 5.33 0.75
C PRO A 34 -1.14 4.42 0.72
N LEU A 35 -0.25 4.59 -0.27
CA LEU A 35 0.99 3.82 -0.34
C LEU A 35 1.93 4.16 0.82
N GLU A 36 2.04 5.44 1.17
CA GLU A 36 2.91 5.88 2.28
C GLU A 36 2.38 5.39 3.64
N THR A 37 1.06 5.39 3.83
CA THR A 37 0.44 4.77 5.02
C THR A 37 0.74 3.28 5.09
N ALA A 38 0.59 2.54 3.99
CA ALA A 38 0.88 1.12 3.96
C ALA A 38 2.36 0.83 4.27
N LYS A 39 3.29 1.63 3.71
CA LYS A 39 4.73 1.51 4.02
C LYS A 39 5.01 1.68 5.50
N ALA A 40 4.50 2.75 6.11
CA ALA A 40 4.70 3.02 7.54
C ALA A 40 4.19 1.86 8.42
N ASP A 41 3.03 1.29 8.08
CA ASP A 41 2.48 0.14 8.80
C ASP A 41 3.37 -1.10 8.67
N TYR A 42 3.86 -1.40 7.46
CA TYR A 42 4.75 -2.55 7.25
C TYR A 42 6.10 -2.37 7.92
N GLU A 43 6.67 -1.16 7.89
CA GLU A 43 7.91 -0.84 8.62
C GLU A 43 7.74 -1.01 10.12
N SER A 44 6.60 -0.58 10.68
CA SER A 44 6.27 -0.80 12.09
C SER A 44 6.23 -2.29 12.45
N ARG A 45 5.53 -3.09 11.63
CA ARG A 45 5.45 -4.56 11.84
C ARG A 45 6.81 -5.23 11.75
N LEU A 46 7.61 -4.85 10.75
CA LEU A 46 8.94 -5.42 10.56
C LEU A 46 9.84 -5.14 11.76
N ARG A 47 9.85 -3.90 12.26
CA ARG A 47 10.58 -3.52 13.47
C ARG A 47 10.18 -4.38 14.66
N THR A 48 8.88 -4.58 14.88
CA THR A 48 8.40 -5.47 15.94
C THR A 48 8.90 -6.90 15.77
N TRP A 49 8.92 -7.44 14.55
CA TRP A 49 9.43 -8.79 14.32
C TRP A 49 10.94 -8.89 14.53
N GLU A 50 11.70 -7.87 14.15
CA GLU A 50 13.15 -7.79 14.38
C GLU A 50 13.48 -7.70 15.88
N GLU A 51 12.74 -6.90 16.64
CA GLU A 51 12.88 -6.78 18.09
C GLU A 51 12.69 -8.13 18.82
N TRP A 52 11.77 -8.96 18.33
CA TRP A 52 11.44 -10.26 18.92
C TRP A 52 12.13 -11.43 18.23
N ARG A 53 13.07 -11.17 17.32
CA ARG A 53 13.78 -12.21 16.54
C ARG A 53 14.43 -13.27 17.43
N THR A 54 15.07 -12.85 18.52
CA THR A 54 15.76 -13.77 19.44
C THR A 54 14.80 -14.79 20.07
N VAL A 55 13.55 -14.39 20.35
CA VAL A 55 12.53 -15.29 20.88
C VAL A 55 12.12 -16.35 19.85
N ALA A 56 12.01 -15.97 18.58
CA ALA A 56 11.75 -16.93 17.51
C ALA A 56 12.92 -17.92 17.33
N GLU A 57 14.16 -17.44 17.41
CA GLU A 57 15.37 -18.26 17.30
C GLU A 57 15.52 -19.29 18.44
N LEU A 58 14.95 -19.03 19.64
CA LEU A 58 14.92 -20.02 20.72
C LEU A 58 14.20 -21.32 20.33
N ALA A 59 13.28 -21.28 19.37
CA ALA A 59 12.54 -22.45 18.91
C ALA A 59 13.31 -23.29 17.88
N GLN A 60 14.50 -22.88 17.45
CA GLN A 60 15.31 -23.53 16.41
C GLN A 60 16.09 -24.78 16.91
N GLY A 61 15.63 -25.43 17.99
CA GLY A 61 16.27 -26.63 18.58
C GLY A 61 16.11 -27.89 17.73
#